data_AF-A0A034V9W4-F1
#
_entry.id   AF-A0A034V9W4-F1
#
_cell.length_a   1.000
_cell.length_b   1.000
_cell.length_c   1.000
_cell.angle_alpha   90.00
_cell.angle_beta   90.00
_cell.angle_gamma   90.00
#
_symmetry.space_group_name_H-M   'P 1'
#
loop_
_entity.id
_entity.type
_entity.pdbx_description
1 polymer ?
#
loop_
_entity_poly.entity_id
_entity_poly.type
_entity_poly.pdbx_seq_one_letter_code
_entity_poly.pdbx_strand_id
1 'polypeptide(L)'
;MRELPKTLSITVTTPGSTVPSGAPSSAGRQASLEDIHLDQFLKTSNYEDTVKQLDIYYGIVKRQLLRYQSPITGLFPVMSTDHEVGSVRDSVYCAAAVWSLYQAYRRIDDDRGKSYELGQSTVKCMRGILECWVKQAGRVEVFKTRQSNQHALHSKFHLHTGEEIYADDAYNHLQIDLVSLYLIFLVQMITSGLQIIYTQDEVAFVQNLVYYVERAYRTPDFGMWERGSKYNNGTPEIHASSIGMAKSALEAINGCNLFGEKGASWSVVYVDIDAHNRNRSIFETMLPRESSSKGVDASLLLTLSFPAFASHEERLVEQTKHNVITRLRGKRGFKRFSRDGFLSKLEEKNRRYYHNGELKDFEGHECEWP
;
A
#
# COMPACT_ATOMS: atom_id res chain seq x y z
N MET A 1 32.15 28.57 29.49
CA MET A 1 31.28 29.75 29.66
C MET A 1 30.98 30.36 28.29
N ARG A 2 29.76 30.14 27.78
CA ARG A 2 28.98 31.03 26.92
C ARG A 2 27.61 30.34 26.74
N GLU A 3 26.57 31.03 27.17
CA GLU A 3 25.24 30.50 27.46
C GLU A 3 24.41 30.22 26.20
N LEU A 4 23.50 29.24 26.32
CA LEU A 4 22.41 28.95 25.39
C LEU A 4 21.20 29.88 25.66
N PRO A 5 20.47 30.35 24.63
CA PRO A 5 19.24 31.11 24.83
C PRO A 5 18.07 30.23 25.30
N LYS A 6 17.32 30.77 26.25
CA LYS A 6 16.21 30.15 26.99
C LYS A 6 14.94 30.04 26.15
N THR A 7 14.26 28.91 26.33
CA THR A 7 12.89 28.57 25.93
C THR A 7 11.86 29.57 26.43
N LEU A 8 10.96 30.02 25.54
CA LEU A 8 9.75 30.78 25.87
C LEU A 8 8.63 29.80 26.29
N SER A 9 8.29 29.83 27.59
CA SER A 9 7.12 29.18 28.16
C SER A 9 5.88 30.06 27.98
N ILE A 10 4.85 29.55 27.32
CA ILE A 10 3.54 30.21 27.18
C ILE A 10 2.65 29.78 28.33
N THR A 11 2.30 30.71 29.21
CA THR A 11 1.33 30.54 30.29
C THR A 11 -0.08 30.78 29.77
N VAL A 12 -0.96 29.79 29.89
CA VAL A 12 -2.39 29.91 29.57
C VAL A 12 -3.12 30.45 30.80
N THR A 13 -3.71 31.63 30.69
CA THR A 13 -4.66 32.18 31.66
C THR A 13 -6.07 32.19 31.06
N THR A 14 -6.96 31.40 31.66
CA THR A 14 -8.41 31.43 31.42
C THR A 14 -9.07 32.53 32.27
N PRO A 15 -9.89 33.43 31.69
CA PRO A 15 -10.81 34.24 32.47
C PRO A 15 -12.24 33.70 32.40
N GLY A 16 -12.85 33.59 33.58
CA GLY A 16 -14.24 33.22 33.79
C GLY A 16 -15.24 34.30 33.35
N SER A 17 -16.47 33.84 33.25
CA SER A 17 -17.71 34.47 32.82
C SER A 17 -18.10 35.75 33.56
N THR A 18 -18.46 36.80 32.81
CA THR A 18 -19.63 37.67 33.07
C THR A 18 -20.03 38.41 31.78
N VAL A 19 -21.31 38.35 31.42
CA VAL A 19 -21.97 39.13 30.34
C VAL A 19 -22.75 40.24 31.07
N PRO A 20 -22.78 41.50 30.58
CA PRO A 20 -23.85 41.86 29.64
C PRO A 20 -23.50 42.87 28.53
N SER A 21 -24.20 42.67 27.41
CA SER A 21 -24.76 43.67 26.49
C SER A 21 -23.87 44.73 25.82
N GLY A 22 -23.78 44.64 24.47
CA GLY A 22 -23.50 45.80 23.61
C GLY A 22 -22.71 45.46 22.35
N ALA A 23 -23.39 45.10 21.26
CA ALA A 23 -22.92 45.37 19.89
C ALA A 23 -23.56 46.71 19.44
N PRO A 24 -23.01 47.50 18.49
CA PRO A 24 -22.14 47.04 17.40
C PRO A 24 -20.96 47.97 17.02
N SER A 25 -19.95 47.43 16.35
CA SER A 25 -19.50 47.89 15.02
C SER A 25 -18.27 47.11 14.56
N SER A 26 -18.46 46.32 13.51
CA SER A 26 -17.40 45.67 12.74
C SER A 26 -16.66 46.73 11.92
N ALA A 27 -15.60 47.31 12.46
CA ALA A 27 -14.59 47.98 11.65
C ALA A 27 -13.73 46.90 10.99
N GLY A 28 -14.14 46.47 9.79
CA GLY A 28 -13.27 45.66 8.94
C GLY A 28 -11.99 46.44 8.66
N ARG A 29 -10.85 45.96 9.16
CA ARG A 29 -9.54 46.42 8.68
C ARG A 29 -9.49 46.12 7.19
N GLN A 30 -9.62 47.15 6.35
CA GLN A 30 -9.23 47.06 4.95
C GLN A 30 -7.73 46.74 4.92
N ALA A 31 -7.35 45.58 4.38
CA ALA A 31 -5.96 45.26 4.13
C ALA A 31 -5.37 46.35 3.22
N SER A 32 -4.18 46.87 3.57
CA SER A 32 -3.54 47.88 2.73
C SER A 32 -3.18 47.28 1.37
N LEU A 33 -3.07 48.11 0.32
CA LEU A 33 -2.63 47.65 -1.00
C LEU A 33 -1.25 46.97 -0.94
N GLU A 34 -0.39 47.39 0.00
CA GLU A 34 0.92 46.77 0.25
C GLU A 34 0.79 45.37 0.90
N ASP A 35 -0.14 45.18 1.84
CA ASP A 35 -0.41 43.87 2.44
C ASP A 35 -0.99 42.90 1.40
N ILE A 36 -1.85 43.39 0.50
CA ILE A 36 -2.43 42.58 -0.60
C ILE A 36 -1.35 42.20 -1.60
N HIS A 37 -0.46 43.13 -1.97
CA HIS A 37 0.67 42.86 -2.86
C HIS A 37 1.68 41.89 -2.24
N LEU A 38 1.97 42.00 -0.94
CA LEU A 38 2.87 41.10 -0.23
C LEU A 38 2.29 39.70 -0.10
N ASP A 39 1.00 39.57 0.25
CA ASP A 39 0.30 38.28 0.33
C ASP A 39 0.21 37.62 -1.05
N GLN A 40 -0.06 38.40 -2.10
CA GLN A 40 -0.05 37.91 -3.48
C GLN A 40 1.35 37.48 -3.93
N PHE A 41 2.39 38.23 -3.57
CA PHE A 41 3.79 37.87 -3.85
C PHE A 41 4.20 36.59 -3.10
N LEU A 42 3.85 36.46 -1.81
CA LEU A 42 4.13 35.27 -1.01
C LEU A 42 3.38 34.05 -1.54
N LYS A 43 2.11 34.20 -1.95
CA LYS A 43 1.34 33.14 -2.63
C LYS A 43 1.97 32.74 -3.95
N THR A 44 2.44 33.70 -4.75
CA THR A 44 3.09 33.45 -6.04
C THR A 44 4.46 32.77 -5.87
N SER A 45 5.27 33.24 -4.93
CA SER A 45 6.57 32.64 -4.58
C SER A 45 6.40 31.20 -4.06
N ASN A 46 5.43 30.98 -3.17
CA ASN A 46 5.11 29.65 -2.65
C ASN A 46 4.56 28.73 -3.75
N TYR A 47 3.81 29.27 -4.71
CA TYR A 47 3.35 28.53 -5.87
C TYR A 47 4.53 28.10 -6.77
N GLU A 48 5.42 29.02 -7.13
CA GLU A 48 6.60 28.70 -7.95
C GLU A 48 7.49 27.65 -7.29
N ASP A 49 7.73 27.76 -5.98
CA ASP A 49 8.54 26.79 -5.24
C ASP A 49 7.85 25.43 -5.13
N THR A 50 6.53 25.39 -4.97
CA THR A 50 5.74 24.16 -5.04
C THR A 50 5.89 23.50 -6.40
N VAL A 51 5.74 24.26 -7.50
CA VAL A 51 5.90 23.75 -8.87
C VAL A 51 7.31 23.21 -9.10
N LYS A 52 8.35 23.94 -8.69
CA LYS A 52 9.74 23.47 -8.77
C LYS A 52 9.93 22.14 -8.03
N GLN A 53 9.36 22.01 -6.84
CA GLN A 53 9.48 20.79 -6.04
C GLN A 53 8.75 19.61 -6.68
N LEU A 54 7.54 19.84 -7.23
CA LEU A 54 6.81 18.82 -7.97
C LEU A 54 7.59 18.38 -9.21
N ASP A 55 8.24 19.30 -9.91
CA ASP A 55 9.03 19.01 -11.11
C ASP A 55 10.27 18.15 -10.81
N ILE A 56 10.88 18.33 -9.63
CA ILE A 56 11.92 17.43 -9.14
C ILE A 56 11.36 16.01 -8.97
N TYR A 57 10.21 15.86 -8.31
CA TYR A 57 9.56 14.56 -8.13
C TYR A 57 9.11 13.94 -9.44
N TYR A 58 8.61 14.73 -10.38
CA TYR A 58 8.26 14.28 -11.72
C TYR A 58 9.48 13.73 -12.46
N GLY A 59 10.61 14.45 -12.40
CA GLY A 59 11.88 13.95 -12.94
C GLY A 59 12.32 12.62 -12.31
N ILE A 60 12.14 12.46 -10.99
CA ILE A 60 12.44 11.21 -10.28
C ILE A 60 11.51 10.09 -10.76
N VAL A 61 10.19 10.31 -10.76
CA VAL A 61 9.19 9.33 -11.19
C VAL A 61 9.43 8.89 -12.64
N LYS A 62 9.71 9.83 -13.55
CA LYS A 62 10.03 9.51 -14.95
C LYS A 62 11.28 8.63 -15.09
N ARG A 63 12.35 8.97 -14.37
CA ARG A 63 13.65 8.28 -14.48
C ARG A 63 13.76 6.99 -13.68
N GLN A 64 13.02 6.85 -12.58
CA GLN A 64 13.14 5.68 -11.70
C GLN A 64 12.00 4.69 -11.87
N LEU A 65 10.80 5.15 -12.28
CA LEU A 65 9.62 4.32 -12.41
C LEU A 65 9.17 4.23 -13.87
N LEU A 66 8.64 5.32 -14.44
CA LEU A 66 7.88 5.28 -15.70
C LEU A 66 8.67 4.77 -16.90
N ARG A 67 9.99 4.97 -16.93
CA ARG A 67 10.86 4.41 -17.99
C ARG A 67 10.87 2.87 -18.03
N TYR A 68 10.47 2.20 -16.97
CA TYR A 68 10.41 0.73 -16.85
C TYR A 68 8.97 0.20 -16.89
N GLN A 69 7.98 1.07 -17.05
CA GLN A 69 6.61 0.63 -17.24
C GLN A 69 6.46 -0.06 -18.59
N SER A 70 5.86 -1.25 -18.61
CA SER A 70 5.57 -1.95 -19.86
C SER A 70 4.61 -1.13 -20.73
N PRO A 71 4.95 -0.83 -21.99
CA PRO A 71 4.07 -0.07 -22.88
C PRO A 71 2.88 -0.91 -23.36
N ILE A 72 2.87 -2.22 -23.12
CA ILE A 72 1.76 -3.10 -23.50
C ILE A 72 0.85 -3.30 -22.29
N THR A 73 1.38 -3.90 -21.23
CA THR A 73 0.58 -4.30 -20.07
C THR A 73 0.47 -3.22 -19.01
N GLY A 74 1.36 -2.22 -18.97
CA GLY A 74 1.42 -1.27 -17.85
C GLY A 74 2.08 -1.78 -16.57
N LEU A 75 2.48 -3.06 -16.52
CA LEU A 75 3.18 -3.66 -15.39
C LEU A 75 4.61 -3.13 -15.24
N PHE A 76 5.16 -3.30 -14.05
CA PHE A 76 6.54 -2.99 -13.69
C PHE A 76 7.30 -4.26 -13.28
N PRO A 77 8.60 -4.35 -13.62
CA PRO A 77 9.46 -5.40 -13.10
C PRO A 77 9.84 -5.15 -11.64
N VAL A 78 10.33 -6.20 -10.96
CA VAL A 78 10.87 -6.07 -9.59
C VAL A 78 12.16 -5.26 -9.58
N MET A 79 13.03 -5.50 -10.56
CA MET A 79 14.33 -4.84 -10.72
C MET A 79 14.41 -4.18 -12.09
N SER A 80 15.11 -3.05 -12.20
CA SER A 80 15.28 -2.32 -13.47
C SER A 80 16.01 -3.10 -14.56
N THR A 81 16.70 -4.18 -14.18
CA THR A 81 17.41 -5.10 -15.08
C THR A 81 16.55 -6.28 -15.53
N ASP A 82 15.35 -6.45 -14.99
CA ASP A 82 14.42 -7.49 -15.39
C ASP A 82 13.55 -6.99 -16.54
N HIS A 83 13.57 -7.72 -17.65
CA HIS A 83 12.90 -7.37 -18.88
C HIS A 83 11.81 -8.38 -19.25
N GLU A 84 11.60 -9.41 -18.42
CA GLU A 84 10.70 -10.52 -18.75
C GLU A 84 9.60 -10.66 -17.71
N VAL A 85 9.87 -10.44 -16.42
CA VAL A 85 8.92 -10.69 -15.35
C VAL A 85 8.34 -9.38 -14.81
N GLY A 86 7.03 -9.21 -14.95
CA GLY A 86 6.24 -8.21 -14.25
C GLY A 86 5.78 -8.72 -12.89
N SER A 87 5.78 -7.84 -11.88
CA SER A 87 5.32 -8.15 -10.53
C SER A 87 4.11 -7.32 -10.16
N VAL A 88 3.03 -7.97 -9.71
CA VAL A 88 1.81 -7.25 -9.33
C VAL A 88 2.08 -6.32 -8.13
N ARG A 89 2.77 -6.80 -7.10
CA ARG A 89 3.05 -6.00 -5.88
C ARG A 89 3.80 -4.72 -6.21
N ASP A 90 4.91 -4.87 -6.91
CA ASP A 90 5.78 -3.76 -7.30
C ASP A 90 5.05 -2.82 -8.26
N SER A 91 4.22 -3.36 -9.16
CA SER A 91 3.38 -2.57 -10.05
C SER A 91 2.37 -1.70 -9.29
N VAL A 92 1.72 -2.24 -8.24
CA VAL A 92 0.80 -1.46 -7.40
C VAL A 92 1.54 -0.35 -6.65
N TYR A 93 2.71 -0.63 -6.06
CA TYR A 93 3.50 0.40 -5.38
C TYR A 93 4.04 1.47 -6.35
N CYS A 94 4.47 1.07 -7.55
CA CYS A 94 4.86 2.01 -8.60
C CYS A 94 3.67 2.90 -9.00
N ALA A 95 2.50 2.30 -9.23
CA ALA A 95 1.28 3.04 -9.53
C ALA A 95 0.88 3.99 -8.39
N ALA A 96 1.00 3.56 -7.13
CA ALA A 96 0.72 4.39 -5.96
C ALA A 96 1.66 5.61 -5.87
N ALA A 97 2.94 5.45 -6.17
CA ALA A 97 3.91 6.55 -6.19
C ALA A 97 3.60 7.56 -7.33
N VAL A 98 3.33 7.05 -8.54
CA VAL A 98 2.93 7.87 -9.70
C VAL A 98 1.62 8.60 -9.42
N TRP A 99 0.63 7.90 -8.86
CA TRP A 99 -0.66 8.45 -8.46
C TRP A 99 -0.55 9.52 -7.37
N SER A 100 0.34 9.34 -6.39
CA SER A 100 0.55 10.35 -5.33
C SER A 100 1.03 11.68 -5.93
N LEU A 101 1.93 11.63 -6.92
CA LEU A 101 2.38 12.81 -7.63
C LEU A 101 1.28 13.40 -8.54
N TYR A 102 0.49 12.55 -9.18
CA TYR A 102 -0.72 12.97 -9.91
C TYR A 102 -1.67 13.78 -9.01
N GLN A 103 -1.95 13.29 -7.81
CA GLN A 103 -2.81 13.98 -6.83
C GLN A 103 -2.25 15.35 -6.43
N ALA A 104 -0.92 15.45 -6.31
CA ALA A 104 -0.26 16.71 -6.00
C ALA A 104 -0.37 17.72 -7.17
N TYR A 105 -0.11 17.28 -8.41
CA TYR A 105 -0.28 18.12 -9.59
C TYR A 105 -1.73 18.53 -9.84
N ARG A 106 -2.70 17.70 -9.51
CA ARG A 106 -4.13 18.06 -9.63
C ARG A 106 -4.57 19.19 -8.72
N ARG A 107 -3.78 19.55 -7.71
CA ARG A 107 -4.06 20.66 -6.81
C ARG A 107 -3.48 21.99 -7.28
N ILE A 108 -2.78 22.01 -8.42
CA ILE A 108 -2.26 23.23 -9.04
C ILE A 108 -2.97 23.50 -10.38
N ASP A 109 -3.10 24.78 -10.73
CA ASP A 109 -3.91 25.20 -11.88
C ASP A 109 -3.26 24.92 -13.26
N ASP A 110 -1.95 25.16 -13.40
CA ASP A 110 -1.18 24.87 -14.63
C ASP A 110 -0.07 23.84 -14.34
N ASP A 111 -0.37 22.58 -14.60
CA ASP A 111 0.56 21.46 -14.49
C ASP A 111 1.21 21.07 -15.84
N ARG A 112 0.88 21.81 -16.92
CA ARG A 112 1.31 21.54 -18.30
C ARG A 112 1.02 20.11 -18.77
N GLY A 113 -0.07 19.51 -18.30
CA GLY A 113 -0.52 18.16 -18.68
C GLY A 113 0.17 17.02 -17.95
N LYS A 114 1.04 17.30 -16.97
CA LYS A 114 1.77 16.27 -16.20
C LYS A 114 0.82 15.39 -15.39
N SER A 115 -0.23 15.93 -14.76
CA SER A 115 -1.22 15.13 -14.07
C SER A 115 -1.94 14.19 -15.03
N TYR A 116 -2.29 14.64 -16.24
CA TYR A 116 -2.96 13.77 -17.19
C TYR A 116 -2.09 12.57 -17.56
N GLU A 117 -0.81 12.79 -17.88
CA GLU A 117 0.15 11.71 -18.15
C GLU A 117 0.28 10.74 -16.96
N LEU A 118 0.53 11.27 -15.75
CA LEU A 118 0.70 10.46 -14.55
C LEU A 118 -0.58 9.65 -14.25
N GLY A 119 -1.75 10.26 -14.40
CA GLY A 119 -3.04 9.61 -14.23
C GLY A 119 -3.26 8.47 -15.22
N GLN A 120 -2.99 8.69 -16.51
CA GLN A 120 -3.11 7.64 -17.53
C GLN A 120 -2.11 6.51 -17.32
N SER A 121 -0.89 6.82 -16.89
CA SER A 121 0.12 5.82 -16.52
C SER A 121 -0.37 4.94 -15.35
N THR A 122 -0.94 5.54 -14.32
CA THR A 122 -1.52 4.81 -13.17
C THR A 122 -2.68 3.93 -13.61
N VAL A 123 -3.62 4.46 -14.40
CA VAL A 123 -4.77 3.70 -14.93
C VAL A 123 -4.29 2.51 -15.73
N LYS A 124 -3.31 2.71 -16.62
CA LYS A 124 -2.73 1.63 -17.43
C LYS A 124 -2.14 0.51 -16.57
N CYS A 125 -1.40 0.84 -15.52
CA CYS A 125 -0.84 -0.16 -14.60
C CYS A 125 -1.93 -0.98 -13.91
N MET A 126 -2.89 -0.30 -13.27
CA MET A 126 -3.94 -0.97 -12.49
C MET A 126 -4.89 -1.80 -13.36
N ARG A 127 -5.13 -1.35 -14.60
CA ARG A 127 -5.88 -2.11 -15.61
C ARG A 127 -5.08 -3.29 -16.14
N GLY A 128 -3.78 -3.13 -16.36
CA GLY A 128 -2.89 -4.23 -16.72
C GLY A 128 -2.95 -5.40 -15.76
N ILE A 129 -2.90 -5.11 -14.46
CA ILE A 129 -3.07 -6.10 -13.40
C ILE A 129 -4.45 -6.78 -13.51
N LEU A 130 -5.51 -5.98 -13.66
CA LEU A 130 -6.88 -6.49 -13.80
C LEU A 130 -7.01 -7.44 -15.00
N GLU A 131 -6.48 -7.05 -16.16
CA GLU A 131 -6.51 -7.86 -17.38
C GLU A 131 -5.77 -9.19 -17.20
N CYS A 132 -4.62 -9.20 -16.52
CA CYS A 132 -3.89 -10.42 -16.18
C CYS A 132 -4.72 -11.34 -15.27
N TRP A 133 -5.43 -10.78 -14.29
CA TRP A 133 -6.25 -11.55 -13.35
C TRP A 133 -7.60 -11.99 -13.91
N VAL A 134 -8.22 -11.21 -14.79
CA VAL A 134 -9.48 -11.59 -15.45
C VAL A 134 -9.27 -12.84 -16.32
N LYS A 135 -8.11 -13.00 -16.97
CA LYS A 135 -7.73 -14.24 -17.67
C LYS A 135 -7.72 -15.47 -16.73
N GLN A 136 -7.56 -15.27 -15.42
CA GLN A 136 -7.58 -16.30 -14.39
C GLN A 136 -8.93 -16.45 -13.66
N ALA A 137 -10.03 -15.85 -14.17
CA ALA A 137 -11.33 -15.89 -13.51
C ALA A 137 -11.81 -17.30 -13.12
N GLY A 138 -11.60 -18.29 -13.99
CA GLY A 138 -11.95 -19.69 -13.69
C GLY A 138 -11.24 -20.24 -12.44
N ARG A 139 -10.02 -19.76 -12.14
CA ARG A 139 -9.24 -20.16 -10.96
C ARG A 139 -9.79 -19.52 -9.68
N VAL A 140 -10.15 -18.23 -9.76
CA VAL A 140 -10.78 -17.48 -8.65
C VAL A 140 -12.08 -18.15 -8.21
N GLU A 141 -12.89 -18.61 -9.16
CA GLU A 141 -14.13 -19.35 -8.87
C GLU A 141 -13.87 -20.61 -8.02
N VAL A 142 -12.86 -21.40 -8.38
CA VAL A 142 -12.47 -22.59 -7.61
C VAL A 142 -11.89 -22.20 -6.25
N PHE A 143 -11.11 -21.12 -6.18
CA PHE A 143 -10.51 -20.63 -4.93
C PHE A 143 -11.56 -20.30 -3.87
N LYS A 144 -12.72 -19.74 -4.25
CA LYS A 144 -13.83 -19.44 -3.31
C LYS A 144 -14.35 -20.66 -2.55
N THR A 145 -14.12 -21.87 -3.08
CA THR A 145 -14.49 -23.12 -2.40
C THR A 145 -13.31 -23.80 -1.70
N ARG A 146 -12.12 -23.81 -2.32
CA ARG A 146 -10.96 -24.60 -1.85
C ARG A 146 -9.91 -23.83 -1.07
N GLN A 147 -9.78 -22.52 -1.28
CA GLN A 147 -8.76 -21.66 -0.64
C GLN A 147 -7.33 -22.26 -0.68
N SER A 148 -6.90 -22.80 -1.81
CA SER A 148 -5.64 -23.56 -1.94
C SER A 148 -4.65 -22.88 -2.88
N ASN A 149 -3.34 -23.10 -2.66
CA ASN A 149 -2.27 -22.52 -3.49
C ASN A 149 -2.41 -22.81 -5.00
N GLN A 150 -2.85 -24.02 -5.38
CA GLN A 150 -3.06 -24.42 -6.79
C GLN A 150 -4.15 -23.61 -7.53
N HIS A 151 -4.95 -22.84 -6.80
CA HIS A 151 -6.02 -22.04 -7.38
C HIS A 151 -5.85 -20.56 -7.02
N ALA A 152 -4.71 -20.18 -6.45
CA ALA A 152 -4.41 -18.81 -6.12
C ALA A 152 -4.19 -17.97 -7.38
N LEU A 153 -4.53 -16.68 -7.30
CA LEU A 153 -4.16 -15.75 -8.34
C LEU A 153 -2.65 -15.63 -8.44
N HIS A 154 -2.12 -15.62 -9.66
CA HIS A 154 -0.70 -15.37 -9.86
C HIS A 154 -0.31 -13.95 -9.47
N SER A 155 0.87 -13.86 -8.87
CA SER A 155 1.50 -12.61 -8.40
C SER A 155 2.57 -12.07 -9.36
N LYS A 156 2.96 -12.88 -10.36
CA LYS A 156 3.97 -12.56 -11.38
C LYS A 156 3.43 -12.94 -12.75
N PHE A 157 3.76 -12.14 -13.76
CA PHE A 157 3.31 -12.30 -15.14
C PHE A 157 4.44 -11.99 -16.10
N HIS A 158 4.32 -12.44 -17.35
CA HIS A 158 5.23 -11.98 -18.39
C HIS A 158 4.99 -10.48 -18.66
N LEU A 159 6.04 -9.68 -18.51
CA LEU A 159 6.02 -8.21 -18.47
C LEU A 159 5.37 -7.60 -19.71
N HIS A 160 5.58 -8.20 -20.88
CA HIS A 160 5.14 -7.65 -22.16
C HIS A 160 3.86 -8.26 -22.71
N THR A 161 3.43 -9.43 -22.24
CA THR A 161 2.23 -10.12 -22.76
C THR A 161 1.12 -10.25 -21.72
N GLY A 162 1.44 -10.18 -20.43
CA GLY A 162 0.50 -10.40 -19.34
C GLY A 162 0.02 -11.85 -19.26
N GLU A 163 0.79 -12.78 -19.81
CA GLU A 163 0.54 -14.23 -19.70
C GLU A 163 1.18 -14.79 -18.42
N GLU A 164 0.70 -15.96 -17.99
CA GLU A 164 1.30 -16.70 -16.88
C GLU A 164 2.77 -17.04 -17.20
N ILE A 165 3.67 -16.72 -16.27
CA ILE A 165 5.13 -16.91 -16.46
C ILE A 165 5.71 -18.02 -15.59
N TYR A 166 5.10 -18.27 -14.42
CA TYR A 166 5.51 -19.34 -13.53
C TYR A 166 4.34 -20.30 -13.30
N ALA A 167 4.66 -21.60 -13.25
CA ALA A 167 3.71 -22.61 -12.84
C ALA A 167 3.46 -22.56 -11.31
N ASP A 168 2.32 -23.09 -10.86
CA ASP A 168 1.89 -23.05 -9.45
C ASP A 168 2.83 -23.80 -8.49
N ASP A 169 3.53 -24.81 -8.98
CA ASP A 169 4.55 -25.56 -8.23
C ASP A 169 5.90 -24.83 -8.25
N ALA A 170 6.17 -24.03 -9.27
CA ALA A 170 7.40 -23.26 -9.45
C ALA A 170 7.42 -21.94 -8.65
N TYR A 171 6.26 -21.39 -8.27
CA TYR A 171 6.19 -20.11 -7.56
C TYR A 171 5.09 -20.05 -6.48
N ASN A 172 5.37 -19.33 -5.40
CA ASN A 172 4.47 -19.16 -4.27
C ASN A 172 3.47 -18.01 -4.52
N HIS A 173 2.45 -18.28 -5.32
CA HIS A 173 1.50 -17.26 -5.77
C HIS A 173 0.45 -16.86 -4.73
N LEU A 174 0.08 -17.75 -3.80
CA LEU A 174 -0.91 -17.44 -2.77
C LEU A 174 -0.40 -16.34 -1.81
N GLN A 175 -0.79 -15.11 -2.09
CA GLN A 175 -0.47 -13.90 -1.33
C GLN A 175 -1.76 -13.08 -1.15
N ILE A 176 -2.38 -13.19 0.04
CA ILE A 176 -3.66 -12.52 0.32
C ILE A 176 -3.46 -11.02 0.48
N ASP A 177 -2.34 -10.62 1.07
CA ASP A 177 -1.96 -9.22 1.24
C ASP A 177 -1.79 -8.49 -0.09
N LEU A 178 -1.31 -9.17 -1.14
CA LEU A 178 -1.17 -8.62 -2.48
C LEU A 178 -2.52 -8.22 -3.10
N VAL A 179 -3.50 -9.14 -3.09
CA VAL A 179 -4.83 -8.86 -3.64
C VAL A 179 -5.50 -7.75 -2.84
N SER A 180 -5.32 -7.78 -1.52
CA SER A 180 -5.82 -6.74 -0.61
C SER A 180 -5.20 -5.37 -0.89
N LEU A 181 -3.89 -5.30 -1.14
CA LEU A 181 -3.17 -4.09 -1.52
C LEU A 181 -3.73 -3.48 -2.82
N TYR A 182 -4.01 -4.33 -3.82
CA TYR A 182 -4.63 -3.88 -5.06
C TYR A 182 -6.00 -3.25 -4.79
N LEU A 183 -6.86 -3.88 -3.99
CA LEU A 183 -8.20 -3.36 -3.67
C LEU A 183 -8.13 -2.03 -2.92
N ILE A 184 -7.23 -1.88 -1.94
CA ILE A 184 -7.02 -0.63 -1.20
C ILE A 184 -6.67 0.52 -2.16
N PHE A 185 -5.71 0.30 -3.07
CA PHE A 185 -5.31 1.33 -4.01
C PHE A 185 -6.32 1.56 -5.14
N LEU A 186 -7.02 0.51 -5.59
CA LEU A 186 -8.12 0.63 -6.55
C LEU A 186 -9.18 1.60 -6.05
N VAL A 187 -9.66 1.41 -4.82
CA VAL A 187 -10.65 2.30 -4.19
C VAL A 187 -10.12 3.73 -4.09
N GLN A 188 -8.90 3.93 -3.58
CA GLN A 188 -8.33 5.27 -3.43
C GLN A 188 -8.17 5.99 -4.78
N MET A 189 -7.72 5.28 -5.81
CA MET A 189 -7.54 5.85 -7.14
C MET A 189 -8.88 6.18 -7.81
N ILE A 190 -9.89 5.30 -7.70
CA ILE A 190 -11.24 5.59 -8.21
C ILE A 190 -11.87 6.76 -7.47
N THR A 191 -11.77 6.79 -6.14
CA THR A 191 -12.29 7.88 -5.31
C THR A 191 -11.61 9.20 -5.63
N SER A 192 -10.34 9.16 -6.07
CA SER A 192 -9.65 10.36 -6.55
C SER A 192 -10.12 10.86 -7.91
N GLY A 193 -10.94 10.10 -8.64
CA GLY A 193 -11.47 10.45 -9.96
C GLY A 193 -10.80 9.74 -11.14
N LEU A 194 -9.90 8.78 -10.90
CA LEU A 194 -9.37 7.93 -11.97
C LEU A 194 -10.40 6.86 -12.38
N GLN A 195 -10.58 6.68 -13.69
CA GLN A 195 -11.44 5.63 -14.23
C GLN A 195 -10.61 4.39 -14.53
N ILE A 196 -10.70 3.38 -13.65
CA ILE A 196 -9.94 2.12 -13.78
C ILE A 196 -10.83 0.97 -14.25
N ILE A 197 -12.09 0.89 -13.79
CA ILE A 197 -13.06 -0.16 -14.13
C ILE A 197 -14.01 0.37 -15.21
N TYR A 198 -14.22 -0.39 -16.29
CA TYR A 198 -14.93 0.03 -17.51
C TYR A 198 -16.18 -0.78 -17.80
N THR A 199 -16.23 -2.06 -17.42
CA THR A 199 -17.36 -2.94 -17.75
C THR A 199 -17.99 -3.57 -16.51
N GLN A 200 -19.22 -4.05 -16.65
CA GLN A 200 -19.91 -4.76 -15.57
C GLN A 200 -19.25 -6.10 -15.23
N ASP A 201 -18.61 -6.74 -16.21
CA ASP A 201 -17.86 -7.98 -15.97
C ASP A 201 -16.62 -7.72 -15.10
N GLU A 202 -15.95 -6.58 -15.31
CA GLU A 202 -14.84 -6.14 -14.45
C GLU A 202 -15.33 -5.82 -13.03
N VAL A 203 -16.52 -5.21 -12.88
CA VAL A 203 -17.17 -5.02 -11.56
C VAL A 203 -17.40 -6.36 -10.87
N ALA A 204 -17.98 -7.33 -11.57
CA ALA A 204 -18.23 -8.68 -11.04
C ALA A 204 -16.92 -9.38 -10.66
N PHE A 205 -15.86 -9.20 -11.47
CA PHE A 205 -14.54 -9.74 -11.16
C PHE A 205 -13.94 -9.11 -9.89
N VAL A 206 -14.05 -7.80 -9.69
CA VAL A 206 -13.60 -7.15 -8.45
C VAL A 206 -14.41 -7.64 -7.24
N GLN A 207 -15.72 -7.87 -7.37
CA GLN A 207 -16.52 -8.50 -6.32
C GLN A 207 -16.02 -9.92 -6.01
N ASN A 208 -15.55 -10.67 -7.00
CA ASN A 208 -14.90 -11.97 -6.79
C ASN A 208 -13.56 -11.85 -6.04
N LEU A 209 -12.78 -10.77 -6.24
CA LEU A 209 -11.58 -10.49 -5.45
C LEU A 209 -11.91 -10.20 -3.99
N VAL A 210 -13.07 -9.59 -3.70
CA VAL A 210 -13.55 -9.44 -2.32
C VAL A 210 -13.77 -10.81 -1.67
N TYR A 211 -14.51 -11.70 -2.34
CA TYR A 211 -14.71 -13.08 -1.84
C TYR A 211 -13.39 -13.86 -1.68
N TYR A 212 -12.39 -13.55 -2.50
CA TYR A 212 -11.05 -14.13 -2.41
C TYR A 212 -10.35 -13.76 -1.08
N VAL A 213 -10.47 -12.52 -0.62
CA VAL A 213 -9.77 -12.02 0.59
C VAL A 213 -10.61 -12.12 1.87
N GLU A 214 -11.94 -12.24 1.79
CA GLU A 214 -12.84 -12.31 2.95
C GLU A 214 -12.50 -13.41 3.97
N ARG A 215 -11.84 -14.49 3.53
CA ARG A 215 -11.45 -15.62 4.39
C ARG A 215 -9.99 -15.57 4.85
N ALA A 216 -9.33 -14.42 4.78
CA ALA A 216 -7.91 -14.27 5.16
C ALA A 216 -7.60 -14.81 6.56
N TYR A 217 -8.48 -14.56 7.55
CA TYR A 217 -8.34 -14.99 8.95
C TYR A 217 -8.10 -16.50 9.17
N ARG A 218 -8.39 -17.32 8.16
CA ARG A 218 -8.22 -18.79 8.20
C ARG A 218 -7.54 -19.37 6.96
N THR A 219 -7.00 -18.54 6.09
CA THR A 219 -6.36 -18.98 4.83
C THR A 219 -4.86 -18.77 4.95
N PRO A 220 -4.07 -19.83 5.22
CA PRO A 220 -2.62 -19.73 5.24
C PRO A 220 -2.10 -19.32 3.87
N ASP A 221 -1.18 -18.36 3.82
CA ASP A 221 -0.59 -17.85 2.60
C ASP A 221 0.94 -17.76 2.70
N PHE A 222 1.59 -17.29 1.63
CA PHE A 222 3.05 -17.14 1.60
C PHE A 222 3.53 -15.77 2.11
N GLY A 223 2.58 -14.88 2.41
CA GLY A 223 2.80 -13.53 2.92
C GLY A 223 3.60 -12.64 1.96
N MET A 224 3.90 -11.43 2.43
CA MET A 224 4.60 -10.40 1.66
C MET A 224 5.94 -10.84 1.08
N TRP A 225 6.62 -11.75 1.77
CA TRP A 225 7.96 -12.23 1.43
C TRP A 225 7.96 -13.51 0.59
N GLU A 226 6.78 -14.02 0.22
CA GLU A 226 6.62 -15.14 -0.71
C GLU A 226 7.25 -16.46 -0.20
N ARG A 227 7.37 -16.59 1.12
CA ARG A 227 8.07 -17.71 1.79
C ARG A 227 7.20 -18.55 2.72
N GLY A 228 6.00 -18.06 3.08
CA GLY A 228 5.13 -18.72 4.05
C GLY A 228 5.84 -18.74 5.39
N SER A 229 6.04 -19.91 5.98
CA SER A 229 6.74 -20.03 7.26
C SER A 229 8.15 -19.43 7.24
N LYS A 230 8.65 -19.04 8.42
CA LYS A 230 10.05 -18.61 8.61
C LYS A 230 11.06 -19.64 8.08
N TYR A 231 10.68 -20.91 8.03
CA TYR A 231 11.52 -22.00 7.56
C TYR A 231 11.69 -22.04 6.05
N ASN A 232 10.90 -21.29 5.27
CA ASN A 232 10.92 -21.28 3.81
C ASN A 232 11.06 -22.70 3.23
N ASN A 233 10.06 -23.53 3.51
CA ASN A 233 10.02 -24.95 3.15
C ASN A 233 8.77 -25.30 2.32
N GLY A 234 8.14 -24.30 1.71
CA GLY A 234 6.91 -24.45 0.93
C GLY A 234 5.62 -24.49 1.77
N THR A 235 5.72 -24.38 3.10
CA THR A 235 4.55 -24.39 3.99
C THR A 235 3.99 -22.97 4.17
N PRO A 236 2.75 -22.69 3.73
CA PRO A 236 2.08 -21.42 4.02
C PRO A 236 1.67 -21.34 5.50
N GLU A 237 1.50 -20.13 6.03
CA GLU A 237 1.05 -19.91 7.41
C GLU A 237 0.08 -18.72 7.50
N ILE A 238 -0.59 -18.58 8.64
CA ILE A 238 -1.45 -17.42 8.89
C ILE A 238 -0.58 -16.23 9.29
N HIS A 239 -0.74 -15.13 8.54
CA HIS A 239 0.02 -13.90 8.65
C HIS A 239 -0.87 -12.75 9.16
N ALA A 240 -0.49 -12.15 10.29
CA ALA A 240 -1.18 -10.97 10.81
C ALA A 240 -1.14 -9.82 9.81
N SER A 241 0.00 -9.62 9.12
CA SER A 241 0.13 -8.66 8.03
C SER A 241 -0.90 -8.88 6.91
N SER A 242 -1.08 -10.13 6.46
CA SER A 242 -2.05 -10.47 5.41
C SER A 242 -3.50 -10.29 5.85
N ILE A 243 -3.84 -10.70 7.08
CA ILE A 243 -5.20 -10.52 7.61
C ILE A 243 -5.52 -9.04 7.79
N GLY A 244 -4.58 -8.25 8.33
CA GLY A 244 -4.77 -6.82 8.52
C GLY A 244 -4.94 -6.08 7.20
N MET A 245 -4.13 -6.40 6.18
CA MET A 245 -4.29 -5.84 4.84
C MET A 245 -5.66 -6.20 4.24
N ALA A 246 -6.10 -7.46 4.37
CA ALA A 246 -7.42 -7.89 3.92
C ALA A 246 -8.55 -7.15 4.65
N LYS A 247 -8.45 -7.03 5.98
CA LYS A 247 -9.41 -6.28 6.79
C LYS A 247 -9.54 -4.83 6.29
N SER A 248 -8.43 -4.13 6.05
CA SER A 248 -8.45 -2.76 5.52
C SER A 248 -9.02 -2.68 4.10
N ALA A 249 -8.73 -3.66 3.25
CA ALA A 249 -9.28 -3.74 1.90
C ALA A 249 -10.81 -3.90 1.92
N LEU A 250 -11.31 -4.76 2.80
CA LEU A 250 -12.74 -4.98 3.02
C LEU A 250 -13.43 -3.70 3.52
N GLU A 251 -12.81 -2.97 4.45
CA GLU A 251 -13.35 -1.68 4.90
C GLU A 251 -13.36 -0.63 3.78
N ALA A 252 -12.28 -0.55 3.00
CA ALA A 252 -12.15 0.45 1.94
C ALA A 252 -13.16 0.23 0.80
N ILE A 253 -13.36 -1.03 0.38
CA ILE A 253 -14.17 -1.33 -0.80
C ILE A 253 -15.67 -1.43 -0.52
N ASN A 254 -16.07 -1.63 0.73
CA ASN A 254 -17.48 -1.79 1.09
C ASN A 254 -18.27 -0.50 0.77
N GLY A 255 -19.25 -0.60 -0.13
CA GLY A 255 -20.03 0.53 -0.60
C GLY A 255 -19.32 1.39 -1.65
N CYS A 256 -18.14 0.99 -2.12
CA CYS A 256 -17.42 1.71 -3.18
C CYS A 256 -18.11 1.49 -4.53
N ASN A 257 -18.36 2.58 -5.25
CA ASN A 257 -18.82 2.51 -6.64
C ASN A 257 -17.63 2.46 -7.60
N LEU A 258 -17.45 1.34 -8.29
CA LEU A 258 -16.28 1.10 -9.13
C LEU A 258 -16.23 1.95 -10.41
N PHE A 259 -17.35 2.54 -10.84
CA PHE A 259 -17.38 3.53 -11.93
C PHE A 259 -17.17 4.97 -11.42
N GLY A 260 -16.85 5.15 -10.14
CA GLY A 260 -16.71 6.45 -9.49
C GLY A 260 -18.02 7.22 -9.48
N GLU A 261 -17.93 8.55 -9.67
CA GLU A 261 -19.10 9.46 -9.65
C GLU A 261 -20.13 9.16 -10.75
N LYS A 262 -19.73 8.46 -11.83
CA LYS A 262 -20.61 8.12 -12.95
C LYS A 262 -21.33 6.79 -12.75
N GLY A 263 -21.09 6.10 -11.65
CA GLY A 263 -21.66 4.79 -11.39
C GLY A 263 -23.09 4.80 -10.90
N ALA A 264 -23.69 3.62 -10.89
CA ALA A 264 -25.05 3.39 -10.40
C ALA A 264 -25.04 2.28 -9.33
N SER A 265 -26.21 1.92 -8.80
CA SER A 265 -26.32 0.93 -7.72
C SER A 265 -25.74 -0.45 -8.08
N TRP A 266 -25.77 -0.84 -9.35
CA TRP A 266 -25.24 -2.12 -9.83
C TRP A 266 -23.71 -2.16 -9.98
N SER A 267 -23.02 -1.03 -9.86
CA SER A 267 -21.55 -0.96 -9.88
C SER A 267 -20.94 -0.77 -8.48
N VAL A 268 -21.76 -0.95 -7.43
CA VAL A 268 -21.34 -0.90 -6.02
C VAL A 268 -20.92 -2.28 -5.55
N VAL A 269 -19.77 -2.35 -4.90
CA VAL A 269 -19.26 -3.58 -4.27
C VAL A 269 -19.66 -3.63 -2.80
N TYR A 270 -20.07 -4.80 -2.33
CA TYR A 270 -20.44 -5.01 -0.93
C TYR A 270 -19.61 -6.14 -0.31
N VAL A 271 -19.41 -6.02 1.00
CA VAL A 271 -18.64 -6.96 1.81
C VAL A 271 -19.53 -7.63 2.85
N ASP A 272 -19.29 -8.91 3.13
CA ASP A 272 -19.89 -9.58 4.28
C ASP A 272 -19.33 -9.01 5.61
N ILE A 273 -20.21 -8.37 6.39
CA ILE A 273 -19.88 -7.77 7.69
C ILE A 273 -19.32 -8.82 8.65
N ASP A 274 -19.80 -10.06 8.60
CA ASP A 274 -19.29 -11.13 9.47
C ASP A 274 -17.90 -11.57 9.04
N ALA A 275 -17.60 -11.55 7.73
CA ALA A 275 -16.25 -11.81 7.23
C ALA A 275 -15.29 -10.71 7.70
N HIS A 276 -15.67 -9.45 7.57
CA HIS A 276 -14.90 -8.33 8.11
C HIS A 276 -14.63 -8.49 9.61
N ASN A 277 -15.66 -8.77 10.42
CA ASN A 277 -15.53 -8.91 11.88
C ASN A 277 -14.62 -10.07 12.29
N ARG A 278 -14.67 -11.21 11.58
CA ARG A 278 -13.76 -12.34 11.80
C ARG A 278 -12.31 -11.96 11.53
N ASN A 279 -12.03 -11.27 10.42
CA ASN A 279 -10.68 -10.78 10.12
C ASN A 279 -10.18 -9.81 11.18
N ARG A 280 -11.01 -8.84 11.59
CA ARG A 280 -10.67 -7.90 12.65
C ARG A 280 -10.32 -8.60 13.97
N SER A 281 -11.18 -9.51 14.43
CA SER A 281 -11.00 -10.19 15.72
C SER A 281 -9.73 -11.04 15.75
N ILE A 282 -9.47 -11.81 14.69
CA ILE A 282 -8.25 -12.64 14.60
C ILE A 282 -7.01 -11.76 14.47
N PHE A 283 -7.04 -10.72 13.64
CA PHE A 283 -5.93 -9.78 13.48
C PHE A 283 -5.52 -9.13 14.81
N GLU A 284 -6.48 -8.53 15.52
CA GLU A 284 -6.21 -7.88 16.81
C GLU A 284 -5.71 -8.87 17.87
N THR A 285 -6.16 -10.14 17.82
CA THR A 285 -5.69 -11.21 18.72
C THR A 285 -4.27 -11.68 18.41
N MET A 286 -3.85 -11.64 17.14
CA MET A 286 -2.49 -12.04 16.74
C MET A 286 -1.43 -11.01 17.15
N LEU A 287 -1.78 -9.72 17.11
CA LEU A 287 -0.85 -8.65 17.46
C LEU A 287 -0.35 -8.78 18.92
N PRO A 288 0.93 -8.48 19.19
CA PRO A 288 1.91 -7.86 18.29
C PRO A 288 2.75 -8.86 17.47
N ARG A 289 2.34 -10.13 17.39
CA ARG A 289 3.07 -11.18 16.66
C ARG A 289 2.65 -11.22 15.19
N GLU A 290 3.58 -11.55 14.30
CA GLU A 290 3.29 -11.73 12.87
C GLU A 290 2.61 -13.07 12.58
N SER A 291 3.22 -14.19 13.00
CA SER A 291 2.73 -15.52 12.65
C SER A 291 3.20 -16.56 13.66
N SER A 292 2.82 -17.82 13.46
CA SER A 292 3.25 -18.94 14.31
C SER A 292 4.78 -19.04 14.42
N SER A 293 5.49 -18.87 13.29
CA SER A 293 6.93 -19.01 13.19
C SER A 293 7.70 -17.69 13.24
N LYS A 294 7.03 -16.55 13.00
CA LYS A 294 7.61 -15.20 13.04
C LYS A 294 7.09 -14.41 14.23
N GLY A 295 7.99 -14.18 15.19
CA GLY A 295 7.68 -13.37 16.37
C GLY A 295 7.36 -11.90 16.04
N VAL A 296 8.08 -11.31 15.08
CA VAL A 296 7.94 -9.92 14.60
C VAL A 296 8.39 -9.88 13.15
N ASP A 297 7.72 -9.07 12.33
CA ASP A 297 8.00 -8.88 10.89
C ASP A 297 7.79 -7.41 10.48
N ALA A 298 8.59 -6.91 9.55
CA ALA A 298 8.54 -5.53 9.07
C ALA A 298 7.25 -5.21 8.28
N SER A 299 6.62 -6.20 7.66
CA SER A 299 5.34 -6.05 6.94
C SER A 299 4.20 -5.53 7.84
N LEU A 300 4.29 -5.73 9.16
CA LEU A 300 3.36 -5.16 10.14
C LEU A 300 3.35 -3.63 10.13
N LEU A 301 4.45 -2.96 9.71
CA LEU A 301 4.46 -1.50 9.57
C LEU A 301 3.48 -1.07 8.48
N LEU A 302 3.51 -1.70 7.32
CA LEU A 302 2.61 -1.39 6.20
C LEU A 302 1.14 -1.71 6.53
N THR A 303 0.95 -2.68 7.42
CA THR A 303 -0.37 -3.10 7.88
C THR A 303 -0.95 -2.12 8.92
N LEU A 304 -0.13 -1.60 9.83
CA LEU A 304 -0.53 -0.69 10.92
C LEU A 304 -0.31 0.80 10.61
N SER A 305 0.19 1.12 9.43
CA SER A 305 0.38 2.47 8.94
C SER A 305 0.01 2.53 7.46
N PHE A 306 0.53 3.50 6.71
CA PHE A 306 0.25 3.59 5.29
C PHE A 306 0.76 2.31 4.56
N PRO A 307 -0.07 1.68 3.71
CA PRO A 307 -1.38 2.16 3.23
C PRO A 307 -2.60 1.66 4.01
N ALA A 308 -2.47 0.67 4.91
CA ALA A 308 -3.61 -0.09 5.39
C ALA A 308 -4.30 0.47 6.65
N PHE A 309 -3.54 0.98 7.63
CA PHE A 309 -4.09 1.45 8.92
C PHE A 309 -5.08 0.46 9.58
N ALA A 310 -4.75 -0.84 9.59
CA ALA A 310 -5.69 -1.92 9.86
C ALA A 310 -6.26 -1.99 11.30
N SER A 311 -5.68 -1.30 12.27
CA SER A 311 -6.19 -1.29 13.65
C SER A 311 -6.40 0.14 14.16
N HIS A 312 -7.49 0.34 14.89
CA HIS A 312 -7.81 1.58 15.60
C HIS A 312 -7.41 1.52 17.09
N GLU A 313 -6.92 0.37 17.57
CA GLU A 313 -6.50 0.22 18.96
C GLU A 313 -5.08 0.76 19.12
N GLU A 314 -4.96 2.04 19.50
CA GLU A 314 -3.70 2.79 19.57
C GLU A 314 -2.62 2.04 20.35
N ARG A 315 -2.97 1.46 21.50
CA ARG A 315 -2.03 0.71 22.33
C ARG A 315 -1.43 -0.49 21.60
N LEU A 316 -2.24 -1.26 20.85
CA LEU A 316 -1.76 -2.40 20.06
C LEU A 316 -0.88 -1.94 18.90
N VAL A 317 -1.29 -0.84 18.24
CA VAL A 317 -0.54 -0.23 17.13
C VAL A 317 0.85 0.21 17.59
N GLU A 318 0.91 0.99 18.68
CA GLU A 318 2.16 1.51 19.25
C GLU A 318 3.06 0.39 19.74
N GLN A 319 2.51 -0.57 20.50
CA GLN A 319 3.27 -1.72 21.00
C GLN A 319 3.87 -2.55 19.84
N THR A 320 3.09 -2.79 18.78
CA THR A 320 3.57 -3.56 17.64
C THR A 320 4.63 -2.80 16.86
N LYS A 321 4.40 -1.51 16.56
CA LYS A 321 5.40 -0.66 15.88
C LYS A 321 6.68 -0.56 16.68
N HIS A 322 6.59 -0.40 18.01
CA HIS A 322 7.74 -0.39 18.89
C HIS A 322 8.51 -1.72 18.83
N ASN A 323 7.81 -2.86 18.85
CA ASN A 323 8.45 -4.17 18.70
C ASN A 323 9.20 -4.33 17.37
N VAL A 324 8.61 -3.87 16.26
CA VAL A 324 9.27 -3.86 14.94
C VAL A 324 10.51 -2.98 14.97
N ILE A 325 10.39 -1.74 15.44
CA ILE A 325 11.50 -0.78 15.49
C ILE A 325 12.64 -1.32 16.36
N THR A 326 12.34 -1.75 17.57
CA THR A 326 13.36 -2.18 18.53
C THR A 326 14.11 -3.45 18.07
N ARG A 327 13.44 -4.35 17.34
CA ARG A 327 14.02 -5.66 16.98
C ARG A 327 14.56 -5.76 15.56
N LEU A 328 14.00 -5.00 14.62
CA LEU A 328 14.30 -5.13 13.20
C LEU A 328 15.02 -3.92 12.61
N ARG A 329 14.99 -2.75 13.26
CA ARG A 329 15.73 -1.58 12.79
C ARG A 329 17.23 -1.83 12.91
N GLY A 330 17.93 -1.63 11.80
CA GLY A 330 19.38 -1.62 11.71
C GLY A 330 19.94 -0.23 11.40
N LYS A 331 21.19 -0.18 10.95
CA LYS A 331 21.88 1.08 10.64
C LYS A 331 21.49 1.66 9.27
N ARG A 332 21.08 0.80 8.34
CA ARG A 332 20.82 1.11 6.93
C ARG A 332 19.37 0.85 6.50
N GLY A 333 18.53 0.37 7.41
CA GLY A 333 17.15 0.02 7.09
C GLY A 333 16.56 -0.93 8.13
N PHE A 334 15.59 -1.74 7.72
CA PHE A 334 14.95 -2.76 8.53
C PHE A 334 15.25 -4.16 8.01
N LYS A 335 15.50 -5.10 8.91
CA LYS A 335 15.42 -6.53 8.59
C LYS A 335 13.97 -6.90 8.31
N ARG A 336 13.70 -7.82 7.38
CA ARG A 336 12.33 -8.29 7.10
C ARG A 336 11.76 -9.00 8.33
N PHE A 337 12.50 -9.97 8.87
CA PHE A 337 12.27 -10.63 10.15
C PHE A 337 13.58 -11.25 10.66
N SER A 338 13.62 -11.66 11.93
CA SER A 338 14.81 -12.31 12.52
C SER A 338 15.18 -13.62 11.81
N ARG A 339 16.48 -13.92 11.66
CA ARG A 339 17.01 -15.13 11.01
C ARG A 339 16.50 -15.35 9.58
N ASP A 340 16.37 -14.27 8.86
CA ASP A 340 16.02 -14.29 7.45
C ASP A 340 17.28 -14.34 6.59
N GLY A 341 17.43 -15.43 5.83
CA GLY A 341 18.57 -15.64 4.95
C GLY A 341 18.52 -14.90 3.62
N PHE A 342 17.38 -14.31 3.22
CA PHE A 342 17.23 -13.83 1.85
C PHE A 342 18.26 -12.77 1.45
N LEU A 343 18.96 -13.06 0.35
CA LEU A 343 20.07 -12.27 -0.20
C LEU A 343 21.24 -12.08 0.78
N SER A 344 21.24 -12.78 1.91
CA SER A 344 22.38 -12.81 2.81
C SER A 344 23.56 -13.51 2.14
N LYS A 345 24.76 -13.23 2.62
CA LYS A 345 25.98 -13.88 2.13
C LYS A 345 25.95 -15.41 2.27
N LEU A 346 25.15 -15.91 3.23
CA LEU A 346 25.10 -17.32 3.58
C LEU A 346 23.99 -18.09 2.84
N GLU A 347 23.03 -17.39 2.22
CA GLU A 347 21.96 -18.07 1.49
C GLU A 347 22.47 -18.65 0.16
N GLU A 348 22.11 -19.92 -0.06
CA GLU A 348 22.41 -20.61 -1.30
C GLU A 348 21.46 -20.18 -2.42
N LYS A 349 21.97 -19.35 -3.33
CA LYS A 349 21.18 -18.68 -4.37
C LYS A 349 20.41 -19.60 -5.32
N ASN A 350 20.89 -20.82 -5.53
CA ASN A 350 20.30 -21.77 -6.47
C ASN A 350 19.24 -22.68 -5.83
N ARG A 351 18.98 -22.52 -4.53
CA ARG A 351 18.08 -23.38 -3.78
C ARG A 351 16.89 -22.57 -3.27
N ARG A 352 15.68 -23.03 -3.63
CA ARG A 352 14.44 -22.35 -3.25
C ARG A 352 14.11 -22.46 -1.76
N TYR A 353 14.40 -23.60 -1.14
CA TYR A 353 13.97 -23.90 0.23
C TYR A 353 15.13 -24.15 1.18
N TYR A 354 14.97 -23.69 2.43
CA TYR A 354 16.01 -23.89 3.45
C TYR A 354 16.08 -25.34 3.92
N HIS A 355 17.25 -25.74 4.40
CA HIS A 355 17.48 -27.01 5.06
C HIS A 355 17.11 -26.91 6.53
N ASN A 356 16.84 -28.06 7.15
CA ASN A 356 16.52 -28.12 8.57
C ASN A 356 17.71 -27.59 9.40
N GLY A 357 17.46 -26.58 10.24
CA GLY A 357 18.46 -25.98 11.12
C GLY A 357 19.20 -24.76 10.55
N GLU A 358 19.15 -24.54 9.23
CA GLU A 358 19.89 -23.48 8.52
C GLU A 358 19.57 -22.06 9.01
N LEU A 359 18.38 -21.85 9.59
CA LEU A 359 17.96 -20.54 10.12
C LEU A 359 18.94 -20.00 11.17
N LYS A 360 19.60 -20.86 11.95
CA LYS A 360 20.57 -20.39 12.96
C LYS A 360 21.78 -19.72 12.32
N ASP A 361 22.15 -20.14 11.11
CA ASP A 361 23.32 -19.62 10.41
C ASP A 361 23.07 -18.18 9.93
N PHE A 362 21.81 -17.82 9.66
CA PHE A 362 21.43 -16.46 9.26
C PHE A 362 21.37 -15.46 10.42
N GLU A 363 21.47 -15.91 11.68
CA GLU A 363 21.42 -15.02 12.84
C GLU A 363 22.59 -14.03 12.84
N GLY A 364 22.28 -12.73 12.78
CA GLY A 364 23.28 -11.67 12.71
C GLY A 364 23.79 -11.38 11.29
N HIS A 365 23.36 -12.16 10.29
CA HIS A 365 23.71 -11.97 8.88
C HIS A 365 22.54 -11.54 8.00
N GLU A 366 21.39 -11.21 8.61
CA GLU A 366 20.19 -10.79 7.87
C GLU A 366 20.42 -9.46 7.13
N CYS A 367 19.90 -9.36 5.92
CA CYS A 367 19.92 -8.13 5.14
C CYS A 367 19.01 -7.05 5.74
N GLU A 368 19.45 -5.80 5.63
CA GLU A 368 18.67 -4.62 5.97
C GLU A 368 18.15 -3.97 4.68
N TRP A 369 16.88 -3.63 4.66
CA TRP A 369 16.16 -3.02 3.55
C TRP A 369 15.86 -1.56 3.90
N PRO A 370 16.34 -0.58 3.11
CA PRO A 370 16.10 0.84 3.37
C PRO A 370 14.61 1.17 3.32
#